data_AF-A0A1I2BDE3-F1
#
_entry.id   AF-A0A1I2BDE3-F1
#
_cell.length_a   1.000
_cell.length_b   1.000
_cell.length_c   1.000
_cell.angle_alpha   90.00
_cell.angle_beta   90.00
_cell.angle_gamma   90.00
#
_symmetry.space_group_name_H-M   'P 1'
#
loop_
_entity.id
_entity.type
_entity.pdbx_description
1 polymer ?
#
loop_
_entity_poly.entity_id
_entity_poly.type
_entity_poly.pdbx_seq_one_letter_code
_entity_poly.pdbx_strand_id
1 'polypeptide(L)'
;MFSKLAYSVFEQSIKDYHQFDNVNQPINNPFPKDKFEHLLYHKNWIDTVQWHFEDIIRDPNIDPVAALTLKRRIDASNQERTDMVEYIDSYFLQKHSLVIVKDNAKINSESPAWAFDRLSILALKIYHMQEETNRAAASQEHRDKCQTKLNILLEQRTDLSTAIDDLLTDIENGNKFMKVYKQMKMYNDDDLNPVLYQNKK
;
A
#
# COMPACT_ATOMS: atom_id res chain seq x y z
N MET A 1 -18.18 -7.36 -4.64
CA MET A 1 -16.77 -7.65 -4.99
C MET A 1 -15.88 -6.98 -3.98
N PHE A 2 -14.90 -7.71 -3.48
CA PHE A 2 -14.09 -7.31 -2.34
C PHE A 2 -13.08 -6.22 -2.75
N SER A 3 -12.59 -6.29 -4.00
CA SER A 3 -11.76 -5.25 -4.62
C SER A 3 -12.43 -3.87 -4.65
N LYS A 4 -13.73 -3.81 -5.01
CA LYS A 4 -14.51 -2.56 -5.07
C LYS A 4 -14.63 -1.88 -3.70
N LEU A 5 -14.91 -2.67 -2.66
CA LEU A 5 -14.93 -2.16 -1.28
C LEU A 5 -13.56 -1.57 -0.94
N ALA A 6 -12.49 -2.34 -1.19
CA ALA A 6 -11.15 -1.89 -0.84
C ALA A 6 -10.74 -0.61 -1.56
N TYR A 7 -10.99 -0.52 -2.87
CA TYR A 7 -10.68 0.68 -3.64
C TYR A 7 -11.45 1.91 -3.12
N SER A 8 -12.73 1.76 -2.75
CA SER A 8 -13.50 2.88 -2.19
C SER A 8 -12.96 3.37 -0.84
N VAL A 9 -12.45 2.46 0.00
CA VAL A 9 -11.81 2.80 1.28
C VAL A 9 -10.48 3.53 1.04
N PHE A 10 -9.70 3.09 0.07
CA PHE A 10 -8.45 3.76 -0.32
C PHE A 10 -8.71 5.18 -0.83
N GLU A 11 -9.69 5.36 -1.72
CA GLU A 11 -10.08 6.69 -2.20
C GLU A 11 -10.52 7.62 -1.06
N GLN A 12 -11.24 7.09 -0.07
CA GLN A 12 -11.64 7.86 1.10
C GLN A 12 -10.43 8.27 1.95
N SER A 13 -9.53 7.34 2.27
CA SER A 13 -8.32 7.61 3.04
C SER A 13 -7.42 8.66 2.38
N ILE A 14 -7.21 8.56 1.07
CA ILE A 14 -6.45 9.56 0.29
C ILE A 14 -7.11 10.93 0.40
N LYS A 15 -8.43 11.02 0.17
CA LYS A 15 -9.17 12.29 0.27
C LYS A 15 -9.12 12.89 1.67
N ASP A 16 -9.22 12.07 2.71
CA ASP A 16 -9.16 12.53 4.10
C ASP A 16 -7.79 13.11 4.43
N TYR A 17 -6.71 12.47 3.97
CA TYR A 17 -5.35 13.00 4.14
C TYR A 17 -5.21 14.38 3.48
N HIS A 18 -5.69 14.52 2.24
CA HIS A 18 -5.60 15.74 1.43
C HIS A 18 -6.53 16.87 1.90
N GLN A 19 -7.26 16.71 3.00
CA GLN A 19 -7.93 17.84 3.64
C GLN A 19 -6.92 18.78 4.33
N PHE A 20 -5.75 18.27 4.70
CA PHE A 20 -4.74 19.03 5.44
C PHE A 20 -3.31 18.93 4.89
N ASP A 21 -3.02 17.98 4.00
CA ASP A 21 -1.72 17.80 3.33
C ASP A 21 -0.52 17.78 4.30
N ASN A 22 -0.68 17.15 5.46
CA ASN A 22 0.30 17.21 6.54
C ASN A 22 0.73 15.81 6.99
N VAL A 23 2.01 15.50 6.77
CA VAL A 23 2.63 14.23 7.16
C VAL A 23 2.71 13.97 8.68
N ASN A 24 2.41 14.97 9.50
CA ASN A 24 2.34 14.85 10.96
C ASN A 24 0.90 14.78 11.48
N GLN A 25 -0.10 14.82 10.59
CA GLN A 25 -1.49 14.79 11.03
C GLN A 25 -1.83 13.40 11.62
N PRO A 26 -2.58 13.35 12.73
CA PRO A 26 -3.01 12.08 13.29
C PRO A 26 -4.02 11.40 12.36
N ILE A 27 -3.94 10.07 12.27
CA ILE A 27 -4.93 9.29 11.53
C ILE A 27 -6.29 9.35 12.24
N ASN A 28 -7.35 9.69 11.50
CA ASN A 28 -8.73 9.65 11.99
C ASN A 28 -9.52 8.60 11.19
N ASN A 29 -9.30 7.32 11.50
CA ASN A 29 -9.92 6.21 10.80
C ASN A 29 -11.43 6.10 11.13
N PRO A 30 -12.33 6.29 10.15
CA PRO A 30 -13.78 6.29 10.40
C PRO A 30 -14.36 4.88 10.59
N PHE A 31 -13.58 3.84 10.30
CA PHE A 31 -14.04 2.45 10.38
C PHE A 31 -13.77 1.85 11.77
N PRO A 32 -14.72 1.09 12.35
CA PRO A 32 -14.50 0.39 13.62
C PRO A 32 -13.36 -0.64 13.55
N LYS A 33 -12.61 -0.82 14.64
CA LYS A 33 -11.42 -1.69 14.70
C LYS A 33 -11.66 -3.17 14.37
N ASP A 34 -12.91 -3.64 14.50
CA ASP A 34 -13.31 -5.02 14.16
C ASP A 34 -13.61 -5.22 12.67
N LYS A 35 -13.59 -4.14 11.87
CA LYS A 35 -13.90 -4.17 10.43
C LYS A 35 -12.66 -4.28 9.58
N PHE A 36 -12.79 -4.98 8.46
CA PHE A 36 -11.68 -5.12 7.51
C PHE A 36 -11.30 -3.79 6.87
N GLU A 37 -12.28 -2.93 6.64
CA GLU A 37 -12.13 -1.56 6.15
C GLU A 37 -11.21 -0.73 7.03
N HIS A 38 -11.18 -1.00 8.35
CA HIS A 38 -10.23 -0.34 9.26
C HIS A 38 -8.79 -0.65 8.88
N LEU A 39 -8.49 -1.92 8.56
CA LEU A 39 -7.15 -2.35 8.16
C LEU A 39 -6.76 -1.72 6.81
N LEU A 40 -7.69 -1.73 5.85
CA LEU A 40 -7.47 -1.12 4.54
C LEU A 40 -7.23 0.38 4.61
N TYR A 41 -8.01 1.09 5.42
CA TYR A 41 -7.86 2.53 5.63
C TYR A 41 -6.51 2.84 6.28
N HIS A 42 -6.16 2.13 7.36
CA HIS A 42 -4.87 2.31 8.04
C HIS A 42 -3.71 2.03 7.08
N LYS A 43 -3.79 0.94 6.32
CA LYS A 43 -2.79 0.59 5.31
C LYS A 43 -2.61 1.72 4.30
N ASN A 44 -3.69 2.18 3.69
CA ASN A 44 -3.60 3.23 2.67
C ASN A 44 -3.13 4.56 3.26
N TRP A 45 -3.52 4.90 4.50
CA TRP A 45 -3.02 6.07 5.19
C TRP A 45 -1.50 6.06 5.35
N ILE A 46 -0.91 4.91 5.74
CA ILE A 46 0.55 4.75 5.79
C ILE A 46 1.16 5.02 4.41
N ASP A 47 0.59 4.45 3.34
CA ASP A 47 1.09 4.68 1.98
C ASP A 47 1.04 6.16 1.59
N THR A 48 -0.05 6.86 1.93
CA THR A 48 -0.23 8.27 1.61
C THR A 48 0.78 9.14 2.34
N VAL A 49 0.98 8.90 3.65
CA VAL A 49 2.00 9.61 4.43
C VAL A 49 3.40 9.31 3.87
N GLN A 50 3.68 8.05 3.52
CA GLN A 50 4.94 7.63 2.92
C GLN A 50 5.21 8.32 1.57
N TRP A 51 4.18 8.47 0.73
CA TRP A 51 4.27 9.20 -0.54
C TRP A 51 4.77 10.63 -0.31
N HIS A 52 4.19 11.34 0.65
CA HIS A 52 4.60 12.71 0.94
C HIS A 52 5.93 12.83 1.68
N PHE A 53 6.33 11.82 2.47
CA PHE A 53 7.72 11.77 2.93
C PHE A 53 8.70 11.68 1.77
N GLU A 54 8.38 10.88 0.74
CA GLU A 54 9.20 10.77 -0.48
C GLU A 54 9.22 12.07 -1.29
N ASP A 55 8.14 12.85 -1.29
CA ASP A 55 8.13 14.18 -1.92
C ASP A 55 9.05 15.15 -1.15
N ILE A 56 8.94 15.21 0.18
CA ILE A 56 9.71 16.15 1.01
C ILE A 56 11.21 15.84 0.94
N ILE A 57 11.61 14.56 1.02
CA ILE A 57 13.04 14.18 0.99
C ILE A 57 13.71 14.45 -0.36
N ARG A 58 12.92 14.66 -1.44
CA ARG A 58 13.42 14.99 -2.78
C ARG A 58 13.69 16.48 -3.00
N ASP A 59 13.37 17.34 -2.04
CA ASP A 59 13.75 18.76 -2.11
C ASP A 59 15.28 18.91 -2.07
N PRO A 60 15.94 19.44 -3.12
CA PRO A 60 17.40 19.61 -3.14
C PRO A 60 17.90 20.63 -2.10
N ASN A 61 17.02 21.44 -1.51
CA ASN A 61 17.35 22.46 -0.52
C ASN A 61 17.02 22.03 0.92
N ILE A 62 16.61 20.78 1.14
CA ILE A 62 16.29 20.28 2.48
C ILE A 62 17.50 20.40 3.42
N ASP A 63 17.26 20.84 4.65
CA ASP A 63 18.29 20.83 5.69
C ASP A 63 18.80 19.40 5.93
N PRO A 64 20.12 19.13 5.86
CA PRO A 64 20.64 17.77 5.99
C PRO A 64 20.29 17.06 7.30
N VAL A 65 20.15 17.80 8.42
CA VAL A 65 19.77 17.21 9.72
C VAL A 65 18.29 16.82 9.71
N ALA A 66 17.44 17.69 9.17
CA ALA A 66 16.03 17.39 8.93
C ALA A 66 15.86 16.20 7.96
N ALA A 67 16.68 16.13 6.90
CA ALA A 67 16.68 15.04 5.93
C ALA A 67 17.01 13.69 6.57
N LEU A 68 18.01 13.62 7.45
CA LEU A 68 18.32 12.39 8.18
C LEU A 68 17.17 11.96 9.10
N THR A 69 16.55 12.93 9.78
CA THR A 69 15.38 12.67 10.64
C THR A 69 14.21 12.13 9.84
N LEU A 70 13.91 12.75 8.69
CA LEU A 70 12.89 12.29 7.76
C LEU A 70 13.22 10.91 7.17
N LYS A 71 14.49 10.65 6.84
CA LYS A 71 14.92 9.34 6.33
C LYS A 71 14.64 8.21 7.32
N ARG A 72 14.87 8.44 8.62
CA ARG A 72 14.52 7.48 9.67
C ARG A 72 13.01 7.24 9.77
N ARG A 73 12.20 8.28 9.59
CA ARG A 73 10.74 8.16 9.51
C ARG A 73 10.30 7.36 8.29
N ILE A 74 10.93 7.58 7.14
CA ILE A 74 10.73 6.80 5.91
C ILE A 74 11.04 5.32 6.14
N ASP A 75 12.15 5.00 6.81
CA ASP A 75 12.50 3.61 7.11
C ASP A 75 11.48 2.94 8.03
N ALA A 76 11.07 3.63 9.09
CA ALA A 76 10.04 3.15 10.02
C ALA A 76 8.68 2.94 9.30
N SER A 77 8.25 3.91 8.50
CA SER A 77 7.01 3.84 7.72
C SER A 77 7.03 2.71 6.69
N ASN A 78 8.17 2.45 6.04
CA ASN A 78 8.33 1.29 5.15
C ASN A 78 8.22 -0.06 5.88
N GLN A 79 8.67 -0.12 7.13
CA GLN A 79 8.48 -1.30 7.98
C GLN A 79 7.00 -1.44 8.36
N GLU A 80 6.38 -0.37 8.86
CA GLU A 80 4.95 -0.35 9.24
C GLU A 80 4.05 -0.78 8.07
N ARG A 81 4.33 -0.30 6.85
CA ARG A 81 3.62 -0.72 5.63
C ARG A 81 3.71 -2.23 5.42
N THR A 82 4.90 -2.80 5.59
CA THR A 82 5.10 -4.26 5.40
C THR A 82 4.38 -5.05 6.49
N ASP A 83 4.52 -4.62 7.75
CA ASP A 83 3.87 -5.25 8.89
C ASP A 83 2.34 -5.24 8.72
N MET A 84 1.78 -4.14 8.20
CA MET A 84 0.35 -4.02 7.93
C MET A 84 -0.10 -5.00 6.83
N VAL A 85 0.70 -5.22 5.79
CA VAL A 85 0.41 -6.21 4.75
C VAL A 85 0.44 -7.63 5.34
N GLU A 86 1.44 -7.96 6.15
CA GLU A 86 1.50 -9.27 6.84
C GLU A 86 0.34 -9.47 7.83
N TYR A 87 -0.14 -8.40 8.46
CA TYR A 87 -1.30 -8.43 9.33
C TYR A 87 -2.60 -8.69 8.54
N ILE A 88 -2.77 -8.05 7.37
CA ILE A 88 -3.87 -8.33 6.45
C ILE A 88 -3.82 -9.78 5.93
N ASP A 89 -2.62 -10.32 5.69
CA ASP A 89 -2.45 -11.73 5.36
C ASP A 89 -2.99 -12.66 6.45
N SER A 90 -2.74 -12.32 7.71
CA SER A 90 -3.26 -13.06 8.86
C SER A 90 -4.80 -13.04 8.91
N TYR A 91 -5.42 -11.91 8.57
CA TYR A 91 -6.88 -11.83 8.43
C TYR A 91 -7.41 -12.80 7.36
N PHE A 92 -6.80 -12.86 6.18
CA PHE A 92 -7.24 -13.77 5.12
C PHE A 92 -7.00 -15.24 5.46
N LEU A 93 -5.87 -15.56 6.10
CA LEU A 93 -5.61 -16.92 6.60
C LEU A 93 -6.69 -17.37 7.59
N GLN A 94 -7.09 -16.49 8.51
CA GLN A 94 -8.18 -16.77 9.44
C GLN A 94 -9.53 -16.89 8.72
N LYS A 95 -9.83 -15.97 7.78
CA LYS A 95 -11.09 -15.98 7.01
C LYS A 95 -11.28 -17.27 6.22
N HIS A 96 -10.20 -17.82 5.67
CA HIS A 96 -10.24 -19.03 4.83
C HIS A 96 -9.76 -20.29 5.55
N SER A 97 -9.66 -20.29 6.88
CA SER A 97 -9.10 -21.41 7.65
C SER A 97 -9.92 -22.70 7.56
N LEU A 98 -11.20 -22.61 7.21
CA LEU A 98 -12.11 -23.75 7.06
C LEU A 98 -12.25 -24.22 5.60
N VAL A 99 -11.54 -23.60 4.66
CA VAL A 99 -11.59 -24.02 3.26
C VAL A 99 -10.84 -25.34 3.09
N ILE A 100 -11.51 -26.31 2.47
CA ILE A 100 -10.89 -27.59 2.10
C ILE A 100 -10.16 -27.39 0.77
N VAL A 101 -8.83 -27.43 0.82
CA VAL A 101 -7.96 -27.31 -0.35
C VAL A 101 -8.07 -28.58 -1.20
N LYS A 102 -8.27 -28.43 -2.51
CA LYS A 102 -8.35 -29.56 -3.44
C LYS A 102 -6.96 -30.15 -3.70
N ASP A 103 -6.90 -31.44 -4.02
CA ASP A 103 -5.63 -32.15 -4.30
C ASP A 103 -4.82 -31.51 -5.44
N ASN A 104 -5.50 -30.86 -6.40
CA ASN A 104 -4.89 -30.18 -7.54
C ASN A 104 -4.81 -28.66 -7.36
N ALA A 105 -4.98 -28.15 -6.14
CA ALA A 105 -4.92 -26.73 -5.86
C ALA A 105 -3.54 -26.15 -6.19
N LYS A 106 -3.52 -24.91 -6.66
CA LYS A 106 -2.29 -24.22 -7.09
C LYS A 106 -1.91 -23.11 -6.11
N ILE A 107 -0.64 -22.78 -6.09
CA ILE A 107 -0.16 -21.56 -5.43
C ILE A 107 -0.34 -20.36 -6.37
N ASN A 108 -0.54 -19.17 -5.81
CA ASN A 108 -0.49 -17.92 -6.55
C ASN A 108 0.87 -17.23 -6.36
N SER A 109 1.27 -16.35 -7.29
CA SER A 109 2.55 -15.64 -7.20
C SER A 109 2.68 -14.79 -5.94
N GLU A 110 1.57 -14.26 -5.45
CA GLU A 110 1.48 -13.44 -4.24
C GLU A 110 0.17 -13.71 -3.49
N SER A 111 0.13 -13.31 -2.22
CA SER A 111 -1.06 -13.39 -1.38
C SER A 111 -2.06 -12.27 -1.69
N PRO A 112 -3.33 -12.40 -1.23
CA PRO A 112 -4.31 -11.34 -1.35
C PRO A 112 -3.85 -10.01 -0.73
N ALA A 113 -3.14 -10.03 0.41
CA ALA A 113 -2.70 -8.80 1.07
C ALA A 113 -1.72 -8.00 0.20
N TRP A 114 -0.75 -8.67 -0.43
CA TRP A 114 0.18 -8.03 -1.36
C TRP A 114 -0.53 -7.50 -2.63
N ALA A 115 -1.59 -8.16 -3.08
CA ALA A 115 -2.40 -7.64 -4.17
C ALA A 115 -3.14 -6.36 -3.77
N PHE A 116 -3.71 -6.29 -2.56
CA PHE A 116 -4.28 -5.06 -2.00
C PHE A 116 -3.24 -3.97 -1.77
N ASP A 117 -1.99 -4.32 -1.42
CA ASP A 117 -0.88 -3.37 -1.33
C ASP A 117 -0.64 -2.63 -2.65
N ARG A 118 -0.56 -3.39 -3.74
CA ARG A 118 -0.41 -2.81 -5.09
C ARG A 118 -1.63 -1.98 -5.48
N LEU A 119 -2.84 -2.41 -5.13
CA LEU A 119 -4.07 -1.67 -5.42
C LEU A 119 -4.12 -0.33 -4.66
N SER A 120 -3.66 -0.30 -3.41
CA SER A 120 -3.57 0.92 -2.60
C SER A 120 -2.60 1.94 -3.20
N ILE A 121 -1.39 1.50 -3.60
CA ILE A 121 -0.42 2.37 -4.29
C ILE A 121 -0.97 2.84 -5.64
N LEU A 122 -1.72 2.01 -6.34
CA LEU A 122 -2.34 2.39 -7.60
C LEU A 122 -3.42 3.46 -7.42
N ALA A 123 -4.20 3.41 -6.34
CA ALA A 123 -5.15 4.46 -5.99
C ALA A 123 -4.45 5.82 -5.80
N LEU A 124 -3.31 5.86 -5.10
CA LEU A 124 -2.47 7.06 -4.95
C LEU A 124 -1.96 7.60 -6.29
N LYS A 125 -1.42 6.71 -7.15
CA LYS A 125 -0.96 7.10 -8.48
C LYS A 125 -2.08 7.70 -9.32
N ILE A 126 -3.28 7.11 -9.27
CA ILE A 126 -4.46 7.61 -9.99
C ILE A 126 -4.84 8.99 -9.46
N TYR A 127 -4.88 9.17 -8.13
CA TYR A 127 -5.21 10.45 -7.51
C TYR A 127 -4.27 11.56 -7.99
N HIS A 128 -2.96 11.42 -7.80
CA HIS A 128 -2.00 12.45 -8.19
C HIS A 128 -1.88 12.65 -9.71
N MET A 129 -2.05 11.58 -10.50
CA MET A 129 -2.11 11.75 -11.96
C MET A 129 -3.34 12.55 -12.38
N GLN A 130 -4.48 12.36 -11.71
CA GLN A 130 -5.70 13.13 -11.96
C GLN A 130 -5.54 14.61 -11.55
N GLU A 131 -4.76 14.92 -10.51
CA GLU A 131 -4.40 16.31 -10.21
C GLU A 131 -3.60 16.94 -11.36
N GLU A 132 -2.61 16.22 -11.89
CA GLU A 132 -1.78 16.70 -12.99
C GLU A 132 -2.53 16.86 -14.32
N THR A 133 -3.54 16.01 -14.59
CA THR A 133 -4.41 16.21 -15.77
C THR A 133 -5.31 17.44 -15.62
N ASN A 134 -5.69 17.79 -14.39
CA ASN A 134 -6.57 18.93 -14.10
C ASN A 134 -5.81 20.22 -13.75
N ARG A 135 -4.48 20.21 -13.74
CA ARG A 135 -3.66 21.36 -13.35
C ARG A 135 -3.81 22.50 -14.37
N ALA A 136 -4.56 23.53 -13.99
CA ALA A 136 -4.89 24.68 -14.85
C ALA A 136 -3.65 25.43 -15.35
N ALA A 137 -2.61 25.53 -14.52
CA ALA A 137 -1.36 26.20 -14.86
C ALA A 137 -0.44 25.40 -15.81
N ALA A 138 -0.75 24.12 -16.09
CA ALA A 138 0.03 23.31 -17.01
C ALA A 138 -0.30 23.64 -18.48
N SER A 139 0.61 23.29 -19.40
CA SER A 139 0.31 23.37 -20.84
C SER A 139 -0.71 22.30 -21.24
N GLN A 140 -1.40 22.52 -22.36
CA GLN A 140 -2.31 21.50 -22.90
C GLN A 140 -1.55 20.20 -23.22
N GLU A 141 -0.36 20.31 -23.81
CA GLU A 141 0.49 19.15 -24.12
C GLU A 141 0.83 18.33 -22.86
N HIS A 142 1.09 18.98 -21.73
CA HIS A 142 1.33 18.30 -20.46
C HIS A 142 0.07 17.56 -19.99
N ARG A 143 -1.09 18.22 -20.00
CA ARG A 143 -2.36 17.60 -19.60
C ARG A 143 -2.69 16.39 -20.46
N ASP A 144 -2.49 16.47 -21.79
CA ASP A 144 -2.75 15.38 -22.72
C ASP A 144 -1.82 14.17 -22.46
N LYS A 145 -0.54 14.44 -22.19
CA LYS A 145 0.43 13.40 -21.79
C LYS A 145 0.04 12.75 -20.47
N CYS A 146 -0.37 13.54 -19.48
CA CYS A 146 -0.86 13.02 -18.19
C CYS A 146 -2.16 12.23 -18.36
N GLN A 147 -3.05 12.64 -19.26
CA GLN A 147 -4.32 11.94 -19.50
C GLN A 147 -4.08 10.55 -20.10
N THR A 148 -3.09 10.44 -21.00
CA THR A 148 -2.68 9.15 -21.55
C THR A 148 -2.17 8.22 -20.45
N LYS A 149 -1.34 8.74 -19.53
CA LYS A 149 -0.86 7.98 -18.35
C LYS A 149 -2.00 7.59 -17.41
N LEU A 150 -2.93 8.50 -17.16
CA LEU A 150 -4.10 8.27 -16.33
C LEU A 150 -4.95 7.12 -16.88
N ASN A 151 -5.18 7.08 -18.20
CA ASN A 151 -5.94 6.00 -18.83
C ASN A 151 -5.30 4.63 -18.59
N ILE A 152 -3.96 4.53 -18.68
CA ILE A 152 -3.22 3.30 -18.36
C ILE A 152 -3.41 2.91 -16.89
N LEU A 153 -3.33 3.87 -15.96
CA LEU A 153 -3.53 3.59 -14.53
C LEU A 153 -4.96 3.10 -14.24
N LEU A 154 -5.97 3.65 -14.92
CA LEU A 154 -7.37 3.22 -14.79
C LEU A 154 -7.61 1.81 -15.35
N GLU A 155 -6.94 1.45 -16.44
CA GLU A 155 -6.92 0.08 -16.98
C GLU A 155 -6.27 -0.88 -15.98
N GLN A 156 -5.06 -0.55 -15.49
CA GLN A 156 -4.36 -1.34 -14.46
C GLN A 156 -5.22 -1.56 -13.21
N ARG A 157 -6.03 -0.57 -12.80
CA ARG A 157 -6.94 -0.72 -11.66
C ARG A 157 -8.00 -1.76 -11.94
N THR A 158 -8.56 -1.77 -13.15
CA THR A 158 -9.61 -2.71 -13.56
C THR A 158 -9.05 -4.13 -13.59
N ASP A 159 -7.87 -4.31 -14.19
CA ASP A 159 -7.20 -5.61 -14.29
C ASP A 159 -6.83 -6.15 -12.90
N LEU A 160 -6.21 -5.32 -12.07
CA LEU A 160 -5.78 -5.72 -10.73
C LEU A 160 -6.98 -6.03 -9.83
N SER A 161 -8.05 -5.24 -9.91
CA SER A 161 -9.27 -5.49 -9.13
C SER A 161 -9.91 -6.82 -9.52
N THR A 162 -9.99 -7.11 -10.82
CA THR A 162 -10.50 -8.39 -11.35
C THR A 162 -9.63 -9.56 -10.88
N ALA A 163 -8.31 -9.44 -11.03
CA ALA A 163 -7.37 -10.48 -10.60
C ALA A 163 -7.44 -10.75 -9.08
N ILE A 164 -7.70 -9.73 -8.26
CA ILE A 164 -7.91 -9.87 -6.81
C ILE A 164 -9.19 -10.65 -6.53
N ASP A 165 -10.32 -10.29 -7.14
CA ASP A 165 -11.58 -10.98 -6.91
C ASP A 165 -11.53 -12.44 -7.39
N ASP A 166 -10.87 -12.69 -8.53
CA ASP A 166 -10.64 -14.05 -9.03
C ASP A 166 -9.76 -14.86 -8.07
N LEU A 167 -8.68 -14.27 -7.56
CA LEU A 167 -7.82 -14.92 -6.57
C LEU A 167 -8.58 -15.30 -5.30
N LEU A 168 -9.39 -14.38 -4.76
CA LEU A 168 -10.20 -14.65 -3.58
C LEU A 168 -11.23 -15.74 -3.85
N THR A 169 -11.89 -15.70 -5.00
CA THR A 169 -12.85 -16.73 -5.42
C THR A 169 -12.18 -18.11 -5.56
N ASP A 170 -10.99 -18.17 -6.14
CA ASP A 170 -10.21 -19.40 -6.26
C ASP A 170 -9.78 -19.95 -4.90
N ILE A 171 -9.41 -19.07 -3.96
CA ILE A 171 -9.09 -19.46 -2.58
C ILE A 171 -10.33 -20.01 -1.89
N GLU A 172 -11.47 -19.33 -1.95
CA GLU A 172 -12.73 -19.77 -1.34
C GLU A 172 -13.22 -21.12 -1.88
N ASN A 173 -12.98 -21.40 -3.15
CA ASN A 173 -13.32 -22.66 -3.80
C ASN A 173 -12.29 -23.78 -3.60
N GLY A 174 -11.19 -23.52 -2.89
CA GLY A 174 -10.10 -24.47 -2.68
C GLY A 174 -9.29 -24.78 -3.95
N ASN A 175 -9.41 -23.97 -5.00
CA ASN A 175 -8.62 -24.08 -6.24
C ASN A 175 -7.21 -23.51 -6.06
N LYS A 176 -7.07 -22.53 -5.17
CA LYS A 176 -5.79 -21.98 -4.73
C LYS A 176 -5.70 -22.03 -3.22
N PHE A 177 -4.48 -22.09 -2.71
CA PHE A 177 -4.21 -21.97 -1.28
C PHE A 177 -3.29 -20.81 -0.99
N MET A 178 -3.45 -20.23 0.20
CA MET A 178 -2.58 -19.16 0.68
C MET A 178 -1.29 -19.74 1.25
N LYS A 179 -0.17 -19.15 0.85
CA LYS A 179 1.12 -19.36 1.49
C LYS A 179 1.75 -17.99 1.74
N VAL A 180 2.01 -17.69 3.01
CA VAL A 180 2.56 -16.40 3.43
C VAL A 180 4.05 -16.54 3.75
N TYR A 181 4.82 -15.53 3.38
CA TYR A 181 6.25 -15.42 3.70
C TYR A 181 6.45 -14.12 4.45
N LYS A 182 7.01 -14.19 5.65
CA LYS A 182 7.41 -13.00 6.39
C LYS A 182 8.64 -12.35 5.75
N GLN A 183 8.75 -11.04 5.85
CA GLN A 183 9.88 -10.29 5.34
C GLN A 183 11.16 -10.66 6.11
N MET A 184 12.24 -10.93 5.36
CA MET A 184 13.55 -11.35 5.89
C MET A 184 14.58 -10.21 5.82
N LYS A 185 14.22 -9.00 6.28
CA LYS A 185 15.14 -7.84 6.26
C LYS A 185 16.16 -7.96 7.39
N MET A 186 17.42 -8.18 7.01
CA MET A 186 18.54 -8.33 7.96
C MET A 186 18.91 -7.02 8.67
N TYR A 187 18.85 -5.87 7.99
CA TYR A 187 19.41 -4.62 8.49
C TYR A 187 18.52 -3.88 9.52
N ASN A 188 17.26 -4.30 9.65
CA ASN A 188 16.34 -3.80 10.68
C ASN A 188 16.48 -4.56 12.01
N ASP A 189 17.24 -5.65 12.01
CA ASP A 189 17.56 -6.43 13.19
C ASP A 189 18.96 -6.03 13.69
N ASP A 190 19.03 -5.51 14.92
CA ASP A 190 20.26 -5.04 15.56
C ASP A 190 21.34 -6.13 15.66
N ASP A 191 20.93 -7.40 15.74
CA ASP A 191 21.83 -8.54 15.87
C ASP A 191 22.31 -9.05 14.51
N LEU A 192 21.66 -8.63 13.42
CA LEU A 192 22.02 -8.97 12.04
C LEU A 192 22.65 -7.80 11.27
N ASN A 193 22.55 -6.57 11.79
CA ASN A 193 23.14 -5.38 11.17
C ASN A 193 24.63 -5.20 11.55
N PRO A 194 25.58 -5.34 10.60
CA PRO A 194 27.02 -5.25 10.89
C PRO A 194 27.44 -3.94 11.53
N VAL A 195 26.81 -2.83 11.17
CA VAL A 195 27.14 -1.52 11.74
C VAL A 195 26.75 -1.44 13.22
N LEU A 196 25.72 -2.17 13.64
CA LEU A 196 25.24 -2.14 15.02
C LEU A 196 25.97 -3.15 15.89
N TYR A 197 26.10 -4.40 15.45
CA TYR A 197 26.75 -5.42 16.27
C TYR A 197 28.29 -5.30 16.30
N GLN A 198 28.94 -4.73 15.27
CA GLN A 198 30.39 -4.50 15.32
C GLN A 198 30.78 -3.36 16.26
N ASN A 199 29.86 -2.41 16.50
CA ASN A 199 30.05 -1.30 17.42
C ASN A 199 29.71 -1.63 18.89
N LYS A 200 29.19 -2.84 19.17
CA LYS A 200 28.97 -3.37 20.54
C LYS A 200 30.23 -4.00 21.17
N LYS A 201 31.43 -3.73 20.63
CA LYS A 201 32.73 -4.22 21.16
C LYS A 201 33.35 -3.28 22.19
#